data_AF-A0A945QHX1-F1
#
_entry.id   AF-A0A945QHX1-F1
#
_cell.length_a   1.000
_cell.length_b   1.000
_cell.length_c   1.000
_cell.angle_alpha   90.00
_cell.angle_beta   90.00
_cell.angle_gamma   90.00
#
_symmetry.space_group_name_H-M   'P 1'
#
loop_
_entity.id
_entity.type
_entity.pdbx_description
1 polymer ?
#
loop_
_entity_poly.entity_id
_entity_poly.type
_entity_poly.pdbx_seq_one_letter_code
_entity_poly.pdbx_strand_id
1 'polypeptide(L)'
;MRQAIYLLPLVLFLLLAGTIGWFMTKNEIEDRDTQALPSVLIDQPAPQFDLPPLAGIAPGLARADLGGRPALVNFFASWCLPCRAEHPILMALAEEGAVAIYGVNYKDPEADARDWL
;
A
#
# COMPACT_ATOMS: atom_id res chain seq x y z
N MET A 1 58.11 18.18 11.56
CA MET A 1 56.76 18.77 11.39
C MET A 1 56.07 18.40 10.07
N ARG A 2 56.78 18.07 8.98
CA ARG A 2 56.18 17.74 7.66
C ARG A 2 55.46 16.38 7.58
N GLN A 3 55.75 15.47 8.51
CA GLN A 3 55.17 14.11 8.53
C GLN A 3 53.73 14.05 9.05
N ALA A 4 53.31 15.03 9.88
CA ALA A 4 51.95 15.10 10.42
C ALA A 4 50.90 15.35 9.31
N ILE A 5 51.29 15.98 8.20
CA ILE A 5 50.43 16.22 7.03
C ILE A 5 50.01 14.90 6.37
N TYR A 6 50.84 13.85 6.42
CA TYR A 6 50.48 12.54 5.84
C TYR A 6 49.41 11.79 6.65
N LEU A 7 49.19 12.16 7.91
CA LEU A 7 48.11 11.59 8.75
C LEU A 7 46.79 12.35 8.58
N LEU A 8 46.80 13.53 7.95
CA LEU A 8 45.62 14.36 7.75
C LEU A 8 44.48 13.64 7.00
N PRO A 9 44.72 12.90 5.89
CA PRO A 9 43.66 12.16 5.22
C PRO A 9 43.00 11.10 6.10
N LEU A 10 43.79 10.41 6.93
CA LEU A 10 43.29 9.39 7.85
C LEU A 10 42.43 10.00 8.96
N VAL A 11 42.86 11.12 9.54
CA VAL A 11 42.09 11.84 10.57
C VAL A 11 40.78 12.35 10.00
N LEU A 12 40.78 12.91 8.79
CA LEU A 12 39.57 13.38 8.12
C LEU A 12 38.61 12.22 7.82
N PHE A 13 39.12 11.06 7.37
CA PHE A 13 38.30 9.88 7.14
C PHE A 13 37.67 9.36 8.44
N LEU A 14 38.45 9.25 9.52
CA LEU A 14 37.96 8.78 10.81
C LEU A 14 36.93 9.74 11.42
N LEU A 15 37.12 11.05 11.26
CA LEU A 15 36.12 12.04 11.66
C LEU A 15 34.83 11.88 10.86
N LEU A 16 34.92 11.77 9.53
CA LEU A 16 33.74 11.58 8.67
C LEU A 16 33.01 10.26 8.98
N ALA A 17 33.75 9.15 9.12
CA ALA A 17 33.18 7.86 9.46
C ALA A 17 32.55 7.88 10.86
N GLY A 18 33.16 8.57 11.82
CA GLY A 18 32.63 8.75 13.17
C GLY A 18 31.34 9.57 13.18
N THR A 19 31.27 10.67 12.43
CA THR A 19 30.04 11.48 12.35
C THR A 19 28.91 10.76 11.61
N ILE A 20 29.22 10.04 10.52
CA ILE A 20 28.23 9.21 9.81
C ILE A 20 27.74 8.07 10.71
N GLY A 21 28.65 7.36 11.38
CA GLY A 21 28.31 6.28 12.31
C GLY A 21 27.44 6.77 13.46
N TRP A 22 27.77 7.93 14.05
CA TRP A 22 26.95 8.58 15.07
C TRP A 22 25.57 8.98 14.55
N PHE A 23 25.50 9.56 13.35
CA PHE A 23 24.23 9.94 12.73
C PHE A 23 23.34 8.72 12.43
N MET A 24 23.95 7.61 12.01
CA MET A 24 23.23 6.35 11.78
C MET A 24 22.72 5.71 13.08
N THR A 25 23.41 5.88 14.21
CA THR A 25 22.93 5.37 15.51
C THR A 25 21.96 6.33 16.20
N LYS A 26 21.94 7.62 15.82
CA LYS A 26 21.00 8.63 16.35
C LYS A 26 19.76 8.85 15.51
N ASN A 27 19.77 8.47 14.23
CA ASN A 27 18.54 8.30 13.47
C ASN A 27 17.91 6.99 13.90
N GLU A 28 17.21 7.01 15.03
CA GLU A 28 16.20 6.01 15.35
C GLU A 28 15.30 5.84 14.12
N ILE A 29 15.53 4.73 13.40
CA ILE A 29 14.62 4.10 12.44
C ILE A 29 13.42 3.48 13.21
N GLU A 30 13.19 3.89 14.46
CA GLU A 30 12.21 3.30 15.36
C GLU A 30 10.78 3.80 15.10
N ASP A 31 10.61 4.97 14.49
CA ASP A 31 9.29 5.65 14.45
C ASP A 31 8.82 6.08 13.04
N ARG A 32 9.54 5.67 11.98
CA ARG A 32 8.95 5.67 10.63
C ARG A 32 8.41 4.28 10.40
N ASP A 33 7.10 4.12 10.54
CA ASP A 33 6.40 3.03 9.91
C ASP A 33 6.63 3.16 8.40
N THR A 34 7.72 2.55 7.92
CA THR A 34 8.11 2.51 6.52
C THR A 34 7.08 1.78 5.66
N GLN A 35 6.06 1.19 6.29
CA GLN A 35 4.90 0.57 5.66
C GLN A 35 3.65 1.47 5.67
N ALA A 36 3.61 2.53 6.48
CA ALA A 36 2.55 3.51 6.41
C ALA A 36 2.75 4.38 5.16
N LEU A 37 2.12 3.99 4.05
CA LEU A 37 1.90 4.87 2.91
C LEU A 37 0.69 5.76 3.24
N PRO A 38 0.89 7.02 3.70
CA PRO A 38 -0.23 7.87 4.05
C PRO A 38 -1.06 8.13 2.78
N SER A 39 -2.34 7.76 2.84
CA SER A 39 -3.27 8.08 1.76
C SER A 39 -3.44 9.60 1.68
N VAL A 40 -3.30 10.16 0.49
CA VAL A 40 -3.59 11.58 0.23
C VAL A 40 -5.09 11.87 0.10
N LEU A 41 -5.93 10.82 0.19
CA LEU A 41 -7.37 10.90 -0.01
C LEU A 41 -8.18 10.73 1.29
N ILE A 42 -7.53 10.79 2.46
CA ILE A 42 -8.25 10.82 3.74
C ILE A 42 -9.10 12.10 3.82
N ASP A 43 -10.34 11.95 4.27
CA ASP A 43 -11.38 13.00 4.34
C ASP A 43 -11.70 13.67 2.99
N GLN A 44 -11.29 13.05 1.88
CA GLN A 44 -11.69 13.48 0.53
C GLN A 44 -12.86 12.64 0.05
N PRO A 45 -13.76 13.21 -0.77
CA PRO A 45 -14.79 12.42 -1.43
C PRO A 45 -14.15 11.36 -2.34
N ALA A 46 -14.77 10.18 -2.39
CA ALA A 46 -14.39 9.17 -3.36
C ALA A 46 -14.46 9.77 -4.78
N PRO A 47 -13.45 9.52 -5.65
CA PRO A 47 -13.44 10.05 -7.01
C PRO A 47 -14.71 9.67 -7.79
N GLN A 48 -15.04 10.47 -8.81
CA GLN A 48 -16.12 10.12 -9.72
C GLN A 48 -15.65 9.01 -10.67
N PHE A 49 -16.42 7.92 -10.75
CA PHE A 49 -16.17 6.80 -11.65
C PHE A 49 -17.48 6.06 -11.98
N ASP A 50 -17.44 5.29 -13.07
CA ASP A 50 -18.49 4.38 -13.53
C ASP A 50 -17.80 3.18 -14.20
N LEU A 51 -17.67 2.07 -13.47
CA LEU A 51 -16.92 0.90 -13.89
C LEU A 51 -17.86 -0.21 -14.38
N PRO A 52 -17.59 -0.82 -15.54
CA PRO A 52 -18.39 -1.94 -16.03
C PRO A 52 -18.23 -3.16 -15.12
N PRO A 53 -19.24 -4.05 -15.08
CA PRO A 53 -19.11 -5.35 -14.42
C PRO A 53 -18.11 -6.25 -15.13
N LEU A 54 -17.59 -7.26 -14.41
CA LEU A 54 -16.96 -8.42 -15.06
C LEU A 54 -18.06 -9.23 -15.77
N ALA A 55 -17.73 -9.83 -16.92
CA ALA A 55 -18.68 -10.58 -17.73
C ALA A 55 -19.36 -11.71 -16.95
N GLY A 56 -20.66 -11.57 -16.71
CA GLY A 56 -21.47 -12.52 -15.95
C GLY A 56 -21.64 -12.17 -14.47
N ILE A 57 -20.99 -11.11 -13.98
CA ILE A 57 -21.08 -10.62 -12.60
C ILE A 57 -21.63 -9.19 -12.63
N ALA A 58 -22.96 -9.07 -12.76
CA ALA A 58 -23.67 -7.79 -12.71
C ALA A 58 -24.20 -7.50 -11.29
N PRO A 59 -24.36 -6.22 -10.89
CA PRO A 59 -24.12 -4.99 -11.64
C PRO A 59 -22.64 -4.54 -11.65
N GLY A 60 -22.33 -3.50 -12.42
CA GLY A 60 -21.06 -2.77 -12.31
C GLY A 60 -20.98 -1.96 -11.02
N LEU A 61 -19.92 -1.15 -10.90
CA LEU A 61 -19.68 -0.30 -9.73
C LEU A 61 -19.50 1.16 -10.16
N ALA A 62 -20.39 2.03 -9.70
CA ALA A 62 -20.28 3.47 -9.88
C ALA A 62 -19.99 4.15 -8.55
N ARG A 63 -19.53 5.41 -8.61
CA ARG A 63 -19.43 6.25 -7.41
C ARG A 63 -20.73 6.16 -6.63
N ALA A 64 -21.87 6.31 -7.33
CA ALA A 64 -23.24 6.31 -6.80
C ALA A 64 -23.52 5.25 -5.72
N ASP A 65 -22.89 4.08 -5.84
CA ASP A 65 -23.10 2.92 -4.96
C ASP A 65 -22.39 3.06 -3.60
N LEU A 66 -21.35 3.90 -3.49
CA LEU A 66 -20.59 4.12 -2.25
C LEU A 66 -21.25 5.12 -1.28
N GLY A 67 -22.55 5.40 -1.43
CA GLY A 67 -23.27 6.42 -0.64
C GLY A 67 -24.09 5.85 0.52
N GLY A 68 -24.32 6.65 1.57
CA GLY A 68 -25.33 6.41 2.60
C GLY A 68 -24.94 5.46 3.74
N ARG A 69 -23.90 4.62 3.56
CA ARG A 69 -23.35 3.77 4.62
C ARG A 69 -21.84 3.54 4.39
N PRO A 70 -21.07 3.16 5.43
CA PRO A 70 -19.69 2.75 5.24
C PRO A 70 -19.58 1.60 4.23
N ALA A 71 -18.57 1.70 3.35
CA ALA A 71 -18.27 0.71 2.34
C ALA A 71 -16.76 0.46 2.31
N LEU A 72 -16.39 -0.81 2.10
CA LEU A 72 -15.04 -1.26 1.88
C LEU A 72 -14.86 -1.52 0.38
N VAL A 73 -13.90 -0.83 -0.23
CA VAL A 73 -13.53 -1.06 -1.63
C VAL A 73 -12.18 -1.76 -1.65
N ASN A 74 -12.16 -3.00 -2.13
CA ASN A 74 -10.96 -3.81 -2.26
C ASN A 74 -10.46 -3.80 -3.70
N PHE A 75 -9.20 -3.42 -3.92
CA PHE A 75 -8.56 -3.47 -5.22
C PHE A 75 -7.75 -4.75 -5.32
N PHE A 76 -8.10 -5.62 -6.27
CA PHE A 76 -7.51 -6.96 -6.37
C PHE A 76 -7.02 -7.28 -7.78
N ALA A 77 -6.22 -8.33 -7.87
CA ALA A 77 -5.89 -8.99 -9.14
C ALA A 77 -5.70 -10.50 -8.92
N SER A 78 -6.03 -11.32 -9.92
CA SER A 78 -5.87 -12.78 -9.88
C SER A 78 -4.43 -13.20 -9.56
N TRP A 79 -3.44 -12.47 -10.07
CA TRP A 79 -2.02 -12.71 -9.85
C TRP A 79 -1.47 -12.17 -8.51
N CYS A 80 -2.29 -11.49 -7.72
CA CYS A 80 -1.88 -10.89 -6.45
C CYS A 80 -1.91 -11.92 -5.31
N LEU A 81 -0.73 -12.35 -4.86
CA LEU A 81 -0.59 -13.34 -3.77
C LEU A 81 -1.21 -12.87 -2.44
N PRO A 82 -1.00 -11.62 -1.96
CA PRO A 82 -1.70 -11.12 -0.78
C PRO A 82 -3.23 -11.14 -0.93
N CYS A 83 -3.72 -10.81 -2.13
CA CYS A 83 -5.14 -10.77 -2.42
C CYS A 83 -5.81 -12.16 -2.29
N ARG A 84 -5.07 -13.24 -2.56
CA ARG A 84 -5.54 -14.61 -2.31
C ARG A 84 -5.62 -14.95 -0.82
N ALA A 85 -4.71 -14.39 -0.01
CA ALA A 85 -4.69 -14.62 1.44
C ALA A 85 -5.79 -13.82 2.16
N GLU A 86 -6.13 -12.62 1.69
CA GLU A 86 -7.20 -11.80 2.28
C GLU A 86 -8.61 -12.22 1.86
N HIS A 87 -8.76 -12.84 0.69
CA HIS A 87 -10.08 -13.13 0.11
C HIS A 87 -11.01 -13.93 1.05
N PRO A 88 -10.57 -15.02 1.72
CA PRO A 88 -11.43 -15.73 2.67
C PRO A 88 -11.91 -14.87 3.85
N ILE A 89 -11.07 -13.91 4.28
CA ILE A 89 -11.39 -12.99 5.38
C ILE A 89 -12.45 -11.99 4.91
N LEU A 90 -12.31 -11.46 3.69
CA LEU A 90 -13.31 -10.58 3.08
C LEU A 90 -14.64 -11.28 2.86
N MET A 91 -14.64 -12.57 2.48
CA MET A 91 -15.88 -13.34 2.33
C MET A 91 -16.57 -13.58 3.67
N ALA A 92 -15.82 -13.92 4.73
CA ALA A 92 -16.37 -14.04 6.07
C ALA A 92 -16.99 -12.71 6.56
N LEU A 93 -16.30 -11.59 6.33
CA LEU A 93 -16.83 -10.25 6.67
C LEU A 93 -18.07 -9.88 5.85
N ALA A 94 -18.14 -10.31 4.58
CA ALA A 94 -19.31 -10.12 3.74
C ALA A 94 -20.54 -10.88 4.29
N GLU A 95 -20.33 -12.10 4.81
CA GLU A 95 -21.38 -12.92 5.42
C GLU A 95 -21.95 -12.30 6.70
N GLU A 96 -21.12 -11.59 7.49
CA GLU A 96 -21.58 -10.85 8.67
C GLU A 96 -22.49 -9.66 8.32
N GLY A 97 -22.36 -9.12 7.10
CA GLY A 97 -23.22 -8.05 6.60
C GLY A 97 -22.99 -6.68 7.26
N ALA A 98 -21.93 -6.52 8.05
CA ALA A 98 -21.65 -5.30 8.81
C ALA A 98 -21.24 -4.12 7.92
N VAL A 99 -20.61 -4.38 6.77
CA VAL A 99 -20.12 -3.38 5.81
C VAL A 99 -20.37 -3.84 4.38
N ALA A 100 -20.68 -2.90 3.47
CA ALA A 100 -20.73 -3.21 2.05
C ALA A 100 -19.30 -3.48 1.54
N ILE A 101 -19.06 -4.59 0.84
CA ILE A 101 -17.76 -4.89 0.25
C ILE A 101 -17.89 -4.87 -1.26
N TYR A 102 -17.04 -4.10 -1.93
CA TYR A 102 -16.96 -4.00 -3.38
C TYR A 102 -15.54 -4.35 -3.85
N GLY A 103 -15.44 -5.18 -4.88
CA GLY A 103 -14.16 -5.56 -5.50
C GLY A 103 -13.92 -4.78 -6.79
N VAL A 104 -12.72 -4.21 -6.94
CA VAL A 104 -12.26 -3.57 -8.17
C VAL A 104 -11.09 -4.38 -8.73
N ASN A 105 -11.34 -5.01 -9.89
CA ASN A 105 -10.30 -5.72 -10.61
C ASN A 105 -9.31 -4.73 -11.23
N TYR A 106 -8.05 -4.77 -10.77
CA TYR A 106 -7.05 -3.76 -11.09
C TYR A 106 -5.92 -4.33 -11.96
N LYS A 107 -5.89 -3.90 -13.22
CA LYS A 107 -4.85 -4.27 -14.20
C LYS A 107 -4.67 -5.79 -14.33
N ASP A 108 -5.78 -6.49 -14.41
CA ASP A 108 -5.85 -7.94 -14.47
C ASP A 108 -6.75 -8.34 -15.65
N PRO A 109 -6.45 -9.43 -16.37
CA PRO A 109 -7.33 -9.89 -17.44
C PRO A 109 -8.69 -10.29 -16.89
N GLU A 110 -9.76 -9.82 -17.53
CA GLU A 110 -11.13 -10.11 -17.10
C GLU A 110 -11.42 -11.61 -16.96
N ALA A 111 -10.90 -12.44 -17.88
CA ALA A 111 -11.06 -13.88 -17.80
C ALA A 111 -10.44 -14.47 -16.52
N ASP A 112 -9.21 -14.10 -16.20
CA ASP A 112 -8.47 -14.60 -15.04
C ASP A 112 -9.12 -14.14 -13.72
N ALA A 113 -9.60 -12.90 -13.70
CA ALA A 113 -10.33 -12.33 -12.56
C ALA A 113 -11.61 -13.11 -12.26
N ARG A 114 -12.36 -13.49 -13.31
CA ARG A 114 -13.58 -14.28 -13.14
C ARG A 114 -13.31 -15.71 -12.72
N ASP A 115 -12.27 -16.33 -13.26
CA ASP A 115 -11.91 -17.71 -12.91
C ASP A 115 -11.38 -17.82 -11.47
N TRP A 116 -10.94 -16.71 -10.89
CA TRP A 116 -10.54 -16.64 -9.48
C TRP A 116 -11.74 -16.57 -8.51
N LEU A 117 -12.82 -15.86 -8.87
CA LEU A 117 -14.01 -15.66 -8.03
C LEU A 117 -14.91 -16.90 -7.97
#